data_AF-A0A5C5VH90-F1
#
_entry.id   AF-A0A5C5VH90-F1
#
_cell.length_a   1.000
_cell.length_b   1.000
_cell.length_c   1.000
_cell.angle_alpha   90.00
_cell.angle_beta   90.00
_cell.angle_gamma   90.00
#
_symmetry.space_group_name_H-M   'P 1'
#
loop_
_entity.id
_entity.type
_entity.pdbx_description
1 polymer ?
#
loop_
_entity_poly.entity_id
_entity_poly.type
_entity_poly.pdbx_seq_one_letter_code
_entity_poly.pdbx_strand_id
1 'polypeptide(L)'
;MANDINPFESPGVVDEPLVEAGPRNVRDRFSLVGWPVVYILNVILPLMLAWGLTEQHGRYGMFLAMLLVLSGGWYVAVRWTPLARRVIVGALPVALSQFFPILHIYLGMASIMLVGMATGNNVYSGSGGPPIASEPAGFAVTMLVGGGLLLCSAVIGGLLSVVVARRWFSATGGQ
;
A
#
# COMPACT_ATOMS: atom_id res chain seq x y z
N MET A 1 -23.52 -33.49 54.09
CA MET A 1 -22.53 -32.73 53.31
C MET A 1 -23.32 -31.68 52.55
N ALA A 2 -23.26 -30.42 52.98
CA ALA A 2 -23.99 -29.33 52.33
C ALA A 2 -23.24 -28.94 51.05
N ASN A 3 -23.97 -28.80 49.94
CA ASN A 3 -23.42 -28.33 48.67
C ASN A 3 -23.09 -26.84 48.80
N ASP A 4 -21.80 -26.50 48.82
CA ASP A 4 -21.29 -25.13 48.66
C ASP A 4 -21.54 -24.68 47.20
N ILE A 5 -22.77 -24.31 46.88
CA ILE A 5 -23.10 -23.63 45.64
C ILE A 5 -22.71 -22.17 45.84
N ASN A 6 -21.56 -21.77 45.27
CA ASN A 6 -21.11 -20.40 45.29
C ASN A 6 -22.07 -19.52 44.46
N PRO A 7 -22.85 -18.61 45.07
CA PRO A 7 -23.83 -17.80 44.36
C PRO A 7 -23.21 -16.76 43.42
N PHE A 8 -21.88 -16.58 43.49
CA PHE A 8 -21.12 -15.63 42.69
C PHE A 8 -20.34 -16.28 41.55
N GLU A 9 -20.54 -17.57 41.28
CA GLU A 9 -19.97 -18.21 40.09
C GLU A 9 -20.60 -17.55 38.86
N SER A 10 -19.83 -16.72 38.15
CA SER A 10 -20.31 -16.10 36.91
C SER A 10 -20.65 -17.24 35.94
N PRO A 11 -21.83 -17.22 35.29
CA PRO A 11 -22.19 -18.25 34.31
C PRO A 11 -21.02 -18.38 33.36
N GLY A 12 -20.42 -19.58 33.32
CA GLY A 12 -19.13 -19.83 32.69
C GLY A 12 -19.07 -19.04 31.39
N VAL A 13 -18.22 -18.01 31.38
CA VAL A 13 -17.92 -17.30 30.14
C VAL A 13 -17.49 -18.42 29.23
N VAL A 14 -18.36 -18.76 28.26
CA VAL A 14 -17.98 -19.68 27.20
C VAL A 14 -16.71 -19.05 26.69
N ASP A 15 -15.58 -19.69 26.97
CA ASP A 15 -14.30 -19.28 26.43
C ASP A 15 -14.54 -19.30 24.92
N GLU A 16 -14.90 -18.15 24.35
CA GLU A 16 -14.89 -18.00 22.91
C GLU A 16 -13.48 -18.44 22.57
N PRO A 17 -13.33 -19.51 21.77
CA PRO A 17 -12.01 -20.04 21.48
C PRO A 17 -11.25 -18.83 20.97
N LEU A 18 -10.24 -18.40 21.74
CA LEU A 18 -9.28 -17.40 21.30
C LEU A 18 -8.93 -17.88 19.90
N VAL A 19 -9.36 -17.14 18.87
CA VAL A 19 -9.13 -17.53 17.49
C VAL A 19 -7.61 -17.51 17.40
N GLU A 20 -7.01 -18.67 17.64
CA GLU A 20 -5.58 -18.84 17.64
C GLU A 20 -5.22 -18.39 16.25
N ALA A 21 -4.53 -17.26 16.18
CA ALA A 21 -3.99 -16.78 14.94
C ALA A 21 -3.05 -17.88 14.47
N GLY A 22 -3.58 -18.77 13.63
CA GLY A 22 -2.93 -20.02 13.25
C GLY A 22 -1.50 -19.73 12.84
N PRO A 23 -0.58 -20.70 13.05
CA PRO A 23 0.85 -20.48 12.99
C PRO A 23 1.18 -19.61 11.79
N ARG A 24 1.61 -18.36 12.06
CA ARG A 24 1.96 -17.38 11.03
C ARG A 24 2.94 -18.10 10.10
N ASN A 25 2.48 -18.47 8.92
CA ASN A 25 3.33 -19.18 7.97
C ASN A 25 4.36 -18.16 7.49
N VAL A 26 5.50 -18.12 8.16
CA VAL A 26 6.59 -17.12 8.02
C VAL A 26 7.19 -17.14 6.61
N ARG A 27 6.71 -18.03 5.73
CA ARG A 27 7.17 -18.21 4.35
C ARG A 27 6.00 -18.23 3.36
N ASP A 28 5.10 -17.26 3.43
CA ASP A 28 4.23 -16.98 2.28
C ASP A 28 5.08 -16.39 1.13
N ARG A 29 5.74 -17.29 0.38
CA ARG A 29 6.59 -16.96 -0.76
C ARG A 29 5.83 -16.11 -1.79
N PHE A 30 4.52 -16.31 -1.90
CA PHE A 30 3.66 -15.51 -2.76
C PHE A 30 3.70 -14.04 -2.37
N SER A 31 3.57 -13.70 -1.08
CA SER A 31 3.61 -12.30 -0.64
C SER A 31 5.02 -11.70 -0.75
N LEU A 32 6.06 -12.47 -0.45
CA LEU A 32 7.46 -12.01 -0.50
C LEU A 32 7.95 -11.72 -1.93
N VAL A 33 7.58 -12.58 -2.89
CA VAL A 33 7.98 -12.44 -4.30
C VAL A 33 6.97 -11.61 -5.09
N GLY A 34 5.68 -11.74 -4.78
CA GLY A 34 4.61 -11.02 -5.45
C GLY A 34 4.69 -9.51 -5.23
N TRP A 35 5.04 -9.07 -4.01
CA TRP A 35 5.18 -7.65 -3.68
C TRP A 35 6.15 -6.88 -4.60
N PRO A 36 7.45 -7.26 -4.72
CA PRO A 36 8.37 -6.53 -5.59
C PRO A 36 7.94 -6.57 -7.06
N VAL A 37 7.32 -7.67 -7.52
CA VAL A 37 6.80 -7.76 -8.89
C VAL A 37 5.71 -6.73 -9.12
N VAL A 38 4.67 -6.69 -8.27
CA VAL A 38 3.58 -5.72 -8.45
C VAL A 38 4.06 -4.29 -8.22
N TYR A 39 5.01 -4.08 -7.31
CA TYR A 39 5.63 -2.78 -7.09
C TYR A 39 6.34 -2.27 -8.35
N ILE A 40 7.19 -3.10 -8.97
CA ILE A 40 7.89 -2.73 -10.21
C ILE A 40 6.88 -2.39 -11.31
N LEU A 41 5.88 -3.24 -11.52
CA LEU A 41 4.82 -3.01 -12.52
C LEU A 41 4.11 -1.67 -12.28
N ASN A 42 3.86 -1.32 -11.02
CA ASN A 42 3.15 -0.09 -10.68
C ASN A 42 4.03 1.17 -10.68
N VAL A 43 5.36 1.04 -10.63
CA VAL A 43 6.30 2.16 -10.57
C VAL A 43 6.83 2.56 -11.94
N ILE A 44 6.96 1.63 -12.89
CA ILE A 44 7.56 1.90 -14.21
C ILE A 44 6.93 3.11 -14.90
N LEU A 45 5.61 3.14 -15.06
CA LEU A 45 4.92 4.24 -15.75
C LEU A 45 5.01 5.58 -15.00
N PRO A 46 4.68 5.67 -13.70
CA PRO A 46 4.89 6.92 -12.96
C PRO A 46 6.34 7.39 -12.98
N LEU A 47 7.31 6.48 -12.89
CA LEU A 47 8.74 6.81 -12.98
C LEU A 47 9.08 7.41 -14.34
N MET A 48 8.61 6.81 -15.44
CA MET A 48 8.84 7.35 -16.79
C MET A 48 8.27 8.78 -16.95
N LEU A 49 7.07 9.04 -16.43
CA LEU A 49 6.44 10.36 -16.48
C LEU A 49 7.16 11.38 -15.57
N ALA A 50 7.47 10.99 -14.33
CA ALA A 50 8.09 11.86 -13.35
C ALA A 50 9.55 12.19 -13.69
N TRP A 51 10.26 11.29 -14.39
CA TRP A 51 11.66 11.51 -14.77
C TRP A 51 11.86 12.73 -15.69
N GLY A 52 10.88 12.98 -16.58
CA GLY A 52 10.88 14.15 -17.46
C GLY A 52 10.54 15.46 -16.76
N LEU A 53 9.93 15.40 -15.56
CA LEU A 53 9.44 16.55 -14.79
C LEU A 53 10.34 16.93 -13.60
N THR A 54 11.38 16.13 -13.33
CA THR A 54 12.25 16.27 -12.15
C THR A 54 13.70 16.57 -12.52
N GLU A 55 14.32 17.51 -11.79
CA GLU A 55 15.77 17.74 -11.84
C GLU A 55 16.56 16.67 -11.08
N GLN A 56 17.89 16.68 -11.24
CA GLN A 56 18.80 15.74 -10.56
C GLN A 56 18.54 15.64 -9.06
N HIS A 57 18.33 16.77 -8.37
CA HIS A 57 18.02 16.81 -6.94
C HIS A 57 16.64 16.15 -6.63
N GLY A 58 15.59 16.50 -7.37
CA GLY A 58 14.27 15.87 -7.22
C GLY A 58 14.28 14.35 -7.39
N ARG A 59 15.16 13.82 -8.25
CA ARG A 59 15.31 12.38 -8.50
C ARG A 59 15.83 11.60 -7.29
N TYR A 60 16.73 12.18 -6.49
CA TYR A 60 17.22 11.54 -5.26
C TYR A 60 16.10 11.33 -4.25
N GLY A 61 15.27 12.36 -4.03
CA GLY A 61 14.09 12.26 -3.17
C GLY A 61 13.09 11.21 -3.67
N MET A 62 12.88 11.16 -4.99
CA MET A 62 12.07 10.13 -5.65
C MET A 62 12.57 8.72 -5.34
N PHE A 63 13.87 8.48 -5.55
CA PHE A 63 14.48 7.17 -5.35
C PHE A 63 14.41 6.73 -3.88
N LEU A 64 14.64 7.65 -2.94
CA LEU A 64 14.52 7.36 -1.51
C LEU A 64 13.08 6.98 -1.13
N ALA A 65 12.08 7.72 -1.61
CA ALA A 65 10.67 7.39 -1.39
C ALA A 65 10.31 6.01 -1.97
N MET A 66 10.81 5.71 -3.18
CA MET A 66 10.63 4.42 -3.82
C MET A 66 11.17 3.27 -2.95
N LEU A 67 12.40 3.38 -2.46
CA LEU A 67 13.01 2.37 -1.59
C LEU A 67 12.23 2.20 -0.28
N LEU A 68 11.73 3.28 0.32
CA LEU A 68 10.94 3.21 1.55
C LEU A 68 9.60 2.51 1.32
N VAL A 69 8.94 2.76 0.19
CA VAL A 69 7.69 2.06 -0.15
C VAL A 69 7.96 0.58 -0.39
N LEU A 70 9.01 0.25 -1.15
CA LEU A 70 9.40 -1.15 -1.42
C LEU A 70 9.71 -1.91 -0.13
N SER A 71 10.56 -1.35 0.73
CA SER A 71 10.93 -1.96 2.02
C SER A 71 9.76 -2.03 3.00
N GLY A 72 8.94 -0.98 3.06
CA GLY A 72 7.71 -0.97 3.87
C GLY A 72 6.73 -2.06 3.45
N GLY A 73 6.56 -2.31 2.15
CA GLY A 73 5.71 -3.39 1.69
C GLY A 73 6.27 -4.79 1.96
N TRP A 74 7.60 -4.98 1.94
CA TRP A 74 8.19 -6.23 2.43
C TRP A 74 7.94 -6.42 3.93
N TYR A 75 8.09 -5.38 4.73
CA TYR A 75 7.77 -5.43 6.15
C TYR A 75 6.30 -5.83 6.38
N VAL A 76 5.38 -5.25 5.60
CA VAL A 76 3.95 -5.60 5.64
C VAL A 76 3.72 -7.04 5.19
N ALA A 77 4.40 -7.51 4.14
CA ALA A 77 4.31 -8.89 3.65
C ALA A 77 4.72 -9.93 4.69
N VAL A 78 5.75 -9.62 5.50
CA VAL A 78 6.22 -10.48 6.58
C VAL A 78 5.30 -10.42 7.80
N ARG A 79 4.83 -9.23 8.19
CA ARG A 79 4.09 -9.03 9.44
C ARG A 79 2.59 -9.32 9.33
N TRP A 80 1.99 -8.99 8.18
CA TRP A 80 0.55 -9.05 7.92
C TRP A 80 0.24 -9.68 6.55
N THR A 81 0.61 -10.95 6.39
CA THR A 81 0.38 -11.76 5.19
C THR A 81 -1.02 -11.63 4.55
N PRO A 82 -2.15 -11.71 5.30
CA PRO A 82 -3.48 -11.58 4.67
C PRO A 82 -3.73 -10.19 4.09
N LEU A 83 -3.19 -9.14 4.72
CA LEU A 83 -3.27 -7.77 4.19
C LEU A 83 -2.42 -7.64 2.93
N ALA A 84 -1.19 -8.15 2.97
CA ALA A 84 -0.27 -8.12 1.84
C ALA A 84 -0.84 -8.83 0.59
N ARG A 85 -1.47 -9.99 0.76
CA ARG A 85 -2.17 -10.68 -0.34
C ARG A 85 -3.28 -9.83 -0.95
N ARG A 86 -4.12 -9.19 -0.13
CA ARG A 86 -5.18 -8.30 -0.62
C ARG A 86 -4.59 -7.14 -1.39
N VAL A 87 -3.53 -6.52 -0.88
CA VAL A 87 -2.82 -5.43 -1.56
C VAL A 87 -2.24 -5.91 -2.88
N ILE A 88 -1.55 -7.05 -2.93
CA ILE A 88 -0.95 -7.60 -4.16
C ILE A 88 -2.03 -7.90 -5.22
N VAL A 89 -3.13 -8.56 -4.82
CA VAL A 89 -4.23 -8.86 -5.74
C VAL A 89 -4.92 -7.60 -6.25
N GLY A 90 -5.13 -6.61 -5.38
CA GLY A 90 -5.66 -5.30 -5.77
C GLY A 90 -4.69 -4.48 -6.62
N ALA A 91 -3.38 -4.74 -6.53
CA ALA A 91 -2.36 -3.99 -7.25
C ALA A 91 -2.29 -4.38 -8.73
N LEU A 92 -2.78 -5.57 -9.08
CA LEU A 92 -2.86 -6.06 -10.46
C LEU A 92 -3.80 -5.21 -11.33
N PRO A 93 -5.09 -5.03 -10.98
CA PRO A 93 -5.97 -4.17 -11.77
C PRO A 93 -5.51 -2.71 -11.77
N VAL A 94 -4.87 -2.23 -10.70
CA VAL A 94 -4.24 -0.90 -10.68
C VAL A 94 -3.07 -0.83 -11.66
N ALA A 95 -2.22 -1.86 -11.73
CA ALA A 95 -1.14 -1.96 -12.73
C ALA A 95 -1.70 -1.97 -14.17
N LEU A 96 -2.79 -2.70 -14.39
CA LEU A 96 -3.46 -2.77 -15.70
C LEU A 96 -4.15 -1.45 -16.06
N SER A 97 -4.65 -0.69 -15.09
CA SER A 97 -5.26 0.61 -15.38
C SER A 97 -4.22 1.67 -15.74
N GLN A 98 -2.94 1.47 -15.42
CA GLN A 98 -1.87 2.42 -15.78
C GLN A 98 -1.68 2.59 -17.29
N PHE A 99 -2.12 1.61 -18.11
CA PHE A 99 -2.14 1.73 -19.57
C PHE A 99 -3.05 2.88 -20.07
N PHE A 100 -4.02 3.29 -19.25
CA PHE A 100 -4.81 4.49 -19.45
C PHE A 100 -4.44 5.51 -18.36
N PRO A 101 -3.42 6.36 -18.57
CA PRO A 101 -2.75 7.13 -17.52
C PRO A 101 -3.60 8.27 -16.90
N ILE A 102 -4.93 8.21 -17.01
CA ILE A 102 -5.87 9.20 -16.50
C ILE A 102 -5.72 9.34 -14.98
N LEU A 103 -5.77 8.23 -14.23
CA LEU A 103 -5.63 8.25 -12.77
C LEU A 103 -4.27 8.79 -12.31
N HIS A 104 -3.20 8.42 -13.00
CA HIS A 104 -1.84 8.85 -12.69
C HIS A 104 -1.64 10.34 -12.95
N ILE A 105 -2.22 10.86 -14.03
CA ILE A 105 -2.19 12.29 -14.33
C ILE A 105 -2.93 13.06 -13.23
N TYR A 106 -4.13 12.64 -12.84
CA TYR A 106 -4.88 13.31 -11.77
C TYR A 106 -4.17 13.26 -10.42
N LEU A 107 -3.65 12.09 -10.02
CA LEU A 107 -2.90 11.95 -8.77
C LEU A 107 -1.59 12.74 -8.79
N GLY A 108 -0.88 12.75 -9.91
CA GLY A 108 0.34 13.53 -10.10
C GLY A 108 0.07 15.03 -10.01
N MET A 109 -0.95 15.52 -10.72
CA MET A 109 -1.36 16.93 -10.67
C MET A 109 -1.81 17.35 -9.27
N ALA A 110 -2.64 16.53 -8.61
CA ALA A 110 -3.10 16.80 -7.25
C ALA A 110 -1.93 16.84 -6.25
N SER A 111 -0.97 15.91 -6.38
CA SER A 111 0.20 15.85 -5.51
C SER A 111 1.11 17.07 -5.70
N ILE A 112 1.38 17.46 -6.94
CA ILE A 112 2.17 18.67 -7.25
C ILE A 112 1.48 19.92 -6.69
N MET A 113 0.16 20.04 -6.85
CA MET A 113 -0.61 21.16 -6.31
C MET A 113 -0.54 21.21 -4.78
N LEU A 114 -0.72 20.07 -4.10
CA LEU A 114 -0.67 19.97 -2.64
C LEU A 114 0.72 20.36 -2.11
N VAL A 115 1.78 19.84 -2.73
CA VAL A 115 3.17 20.14 -2.34
C VAL A 115 3.52 21.61 -2.63
N GLY A 116 3.04 22.16 -3.75
CA GLY A 116 3.19 23.58 -4.07
C GLY A 116 2.55 24.49 -3.02
N MET A 117 1.32 24.18 -2.61
CA MET A 117 0.63 24.90 -1.52
C MET A 117 1.38 24.79 -0.20
N ALA A 118 1.87 23.59 0.15
CA ALA A 118 2.56 23.34 1.41
C ALA A 118 3.94 24.01 1.51
N THR A 119 4.61 24.21 0.37
CA THR A 119 5.96 24.81 0.32
C THR A 119 5.94 26.32 0.06
N GLY A 120 4.77 26.91 -0.17
CA GLY A 120 4.63 28.34 -0.50
C GLY A 120 5.15 28.72 -1.89
N ASN A 121 5.59 27.74 -2.68
CA ASN A 121 6.05 27.94 -4.04
C ASN A 121 4.86 27.86 -5.00
N ASN A 122 4.51 28.98 -5.63
CA ASN A 122 3.53 28.98 -6.71
C ASN A 122 4.11 28.22 -7.89
N VAL A 123 3.76 26.94 -8.02
CA VAL A 123 4.19 26.06 -9.13
C VAL A 123 3.80 26.64 -10.50
N TYR A 124 2.83 27.57 -10.53
CA TYR A 124 2.36 28.27 -11.72
C TYR A 124 3.00 29.66 -11.94
N SER A 125 3.94 30.11 -11.11
CA SER A 125 4.53 31.45 -11.25
C SER A 125 5.60 31.52 -12.35
N GLY A 126 5.25 31.21 -13.60
CA GLY A 126 5.90 31.68 -14.84
C GLY A 126 7.42 31.52 -15.06
N SER A 127 8.21 31.12 -14.07
CA SER A 127 9.63 30.85 -14.20
C SER A 127 9.75 29.45 -14.78
N GLY A 128 10.18 29.35 -16.04
CA GLY A 128 10.25 28.12 -16.84
C GLY A 128 11.20 27.02 -16.33
N GLY A 129 11.45 26.96 -15.03
CA GLY A 129 12.10 25.84 -14.36
C GLY A 129 11.11 24.70 -14.10
N PRO A 130 11.61 23.47 -13.98
CA PRO A 130 10.78 22.31 -13.66
C PRO A 130 10.11 22.46 -12.28
N PRO A 131 8.85 21.99 -12.15
CA PRO A 131 8.02 22.22 -10.97
C PRO A 131 8.53 21.51 -9.69
N ILE A 132 9.46 20.55 -9.82
CA ILE A 132 10.01 19.77 -8.72
C ILE A 132 11.54 19.90 -8.74
N ALA A 133 12.03 21.01 -8.19
CA ALA A 133 13.46 21.31 -8.12
C ALA A 133 14.14 20.80 -6.83
N SER A 134 13.38 20.55 -5.76
CA SER A 134 13.95 20.17 -4.46
C SER A 134 13.78 18.68 -4.13
N GLU A 135 14.76 18.13 -3.42
CA GLU A 135 14.73 16.74 -2.94
C GLU A 135 13.48 16.42 -2.08
N PRO A 136 13.08 17.28 -1.11
CA PRO A 136 11.90 17.00 -0.29
C PRO A 136 10.60 17.06 -1.09
N ALA A 137 10.52 17.89 -2.13
CA ALA A 137 9.37 17.95 -3.01
C ALA A 137 9.23 16.67 -3.84
N GLY A 138 10.33 16.19 -4.44
CA GLY A 138 10.35 14.92 -5.17
C GLY A 138 9.98 13.73 -4.29
N PHE A 139 10.48 13.71 -3.05
CA PHE A 139 10.11 12.73 -2.03
C PHE A 139 8.62 12.78 -1.70
N ALA A 140 8.09 13.95 -1.36
CA ALA A 140 6.70 14.12 -0.96
C ALA A 140 5.71 13.74 -2.06
N VAL A 141 5.95 14.20 -3.29
CA VAL A 141 5.11 13.84 -4.45
C VAL A 141 5.10 12.34 -4.66
N THR A 142 6.27 11.69 -4.57
CA THR A 142 6.38 10.23 -4.75
C THR A 142 5.65 9.46 -3.65
N MET A 143 5.77 9.90 -2.40
CA MET A 143 5.06 9.30 -1.27
C MET A 143 3.54 9.45 -1.40
N LEU A 144 3.06 10.60 -1.87
CA LEU A 144 1.63 10.84 -2.10
C LEU A 144 1.09 9.99 -3.24
N VAL A 145 1.77 9.97 -4.38
CA VAL A 145 1.36 9.15 -5.53
C VAL A 145 1.43 7.66 -5.18
N GLY A 146 2.56 7.20 -4.63
CA GLY A 146 2.75 5.81 -4.23
C GLY A 146 1.76 5.37 -3.14
N GLY A 147 1.57 6.19 -2.11
CA GLY A 147 0.60 5.95 -1.05
C GLY A 147 -0.84 5.92 -1.57
N GLY A 148 -1.20 6.83 -2.47
CA GLY A 148 -2.51 6.87 -3.12
C GLY A 148 -2.79 5.61 -3.95
N LEU A 149 -1.82 5.16 -4.76
CA LEU A 149 -1.94 3.92 -5.52
C LEU A 149 -2.07 2.70 -4.60
N LEU A 150 -1.31 2.65 -3.50
CA LEU A 150 -1.42 1.58 -2.51
C LEU A 150 -2.77 1.59 -1.80
N LEU A 151 -3.31 2.75 -1.49
CA LEU A 151 -4.64 2.87 -0.90
C LEU A 151 -5.71 2.36 -1.87
N CYS A 152 -5.67 2.81 -3.14
CA CYS A 152 -6.57 2.31 -4.17
C CYS A 152 -6.48 0.79 -4.32
N SER A 153 -5.26 0.27 -4.33
CA SER A 153 -4.97 -1.16 -4.37
C SER A 153 -5.56 -1.92 -3.18
N ALA A 154 -5.40 -1.38 -1.96
CA ALA A 154 -5.96 -1.97 -0.76
C ALA A 154 -7.50 -1.98 -0.77
N VAL A 155 -8.12 -0.90 -1.25
CA VAL A 155 -9.58 -0.80 -1.39
C VAL A 155 -10.09 -1.81 -2.40
N ILE A 156 -9.52 -1.87 -3.60
CA ILE A 156 -9.91 -2.81 -4.65
C ILE A 156 -9.71 -4.25 -4.18
N GLY A 157 -8.55 -4.56 -3.59
CA GLY A 157 -8.27 -5.87 -3.02
C GLY A 157 -9.23 -6.25 -1.89
N GLY A 158 -9.63 -5.29 -1.06
CA GLY A 158 -10.65 -5.43 -0.03
C GLY A 158 -12.01 -5.78 -0.63
N LEU A 159 -12.48 -5.01 -1.62
CA LEU A 159 -13.74 -5.24 -2.33
C LEU A 159 -13.76 -6.60 -3.03
N LEU A 160 -12.68 -6.95 -3.73
CA LEU A 160 -12.53 -8.26 -4.36
C LEU A 160 -12.56 -9.39 -3.34
N SER A 161 -12.02 -9.21 -2.14
CA SER A 161 -12.08 -10.22 -1.07
C SER A 161 -13.47 -10.41 -0.48
N VAL A 162 -14.36 -9.43 -0.63
CA VAL A 162 -15.78 -9.53 -0.24
C VAL A 162 -16.58 -10.26 -1.31
N VAL A 163 -16.33 -9.95 -2.59
CA VAL A 163 -17.08 -10.51 -3.72
C VAL A 163 -16.59 -11.92 -4.11
N VAL A 164 -15.28 -12.13 -4.13
CA VAL A 164 -14.66 -13.41 -4.47
C VAL A 164 -14.54 -14.24 -3.20
N ALA A 165 -14.99 -15.50 -3.27
CA ALA A 165 -15.06 -16.42 -2.13
C ALA A 165 -13.79 -16.38 -1.26
N ARG A 166 -13.96 -16.09 0.04
CA ARG A 166 -12.89 -15.93 1.05
C ARG A 166 -11.81 -17.02 0.98
N ARG A 167 -12.16 -18.23 0.52
CA ARG A 167 -11.26 -19.38 0.29
C ARG A 167 -10.03 -19.08 -0.58
N TRP A 168 -10.09 -18.13 -1.52
CA TRP A 168 -8.93 -17.75 -2.34
C TRP A 168 -7.93 -16.86 -1.59
N PHE A 169 -8.37 -16.20 -0.52
CA PHE A 169 -7.55 -15.28 0.28
C PHE A 169 -7.07 -15.89 1.59
N SER A 170 -7.71 -16.97 2.06
CA SER A 170 -7.26 -17.76 3.21
C SER A 170 -5.95 -18.47 2.89
N ALA A 171 -4.94 -18.34 3.75
CA ALA A 171 -3.65 -19.02 3.58
C ALA A 171 -3.70 -20.55 3.81
N THR A 172 -4.89 -21.11 3.96
CA THR A 172 -5.14 -22.53 4.22
C THR A 172 -5.39 -23.26 2.92
N GLY A 173 -4.29 -23.69 2.28
CA GLY A 173 -4.34 -24.96 1.57
C GLY A 173 -4.75 -26.02 2.58
N GLY A 174 -5.84 -26.72 2.29
CA GLY A 174 -6.40 -27.74 3.16
C GLY A 174 -5.34 -28.78 3.54
N GLN A 175 -5.31 -29.08 4.83
CA GLN A 175 -5.20 -30.45 5.30
C GLN A 175 -6.48 -30.76 6.06
#